data_AF-A0A3C1FMT5-F1
#
_entry.id   AF-A0A3C1FMT5-F1
#
_cell.length_a   1.000
_cell.length_b   1.000
_cell.length_c   1.000
_cell.angle_alpha   90.00
_cell.angle_beta   90.00
_cell.angle_gamma   90.00
#
_symmetry.space_group_name_H-M   'P 1'
#
loop_
_entity.id
_entity.type
_entity.pdbx_description
1 polymer ?
#
loop_
_entity_poly.entity_id
_entity_poly.type
_entity_poly.pdbx_seq_one_letter_code
_entity_poly.pdbx_strand_id
1 'polypeptide(L)'
;RKQEIRDFGFNVLSQYVDVHTDPEANEIACELYRETLRELVKDPAVADQLAPKNYPIGCKRPVIDTDYYLAFNRPNVRLVDLRETGPIEEITETGLRTQNGAHIEFDMLVYATGFDAMTGALKRM
;
A
#
# COMPACT_ATOMS: atom_id res chain seq x y z
N ARG A 1 12.08 -3.99 18.70
CA ARG A 1 11.40 -3.32 17.56
C ARG A 1 11.38 -4.18 16.30
N LYS A 2 12.48 -4.39 15.55
CA LYS A 2 12.45 -5.27 14.34
C LYS A 2 12.01 -6.71 14.62
N GLN A 3 12.45 -7.29 15.74
CA GLN A 3 12.02 -8.64 16.13
C GLN A 3 10.51 -8.70 16.43
N GLU A 4 9.96 -7.71 17.12
CA GLU A 4 8.53 -7.64 17.43
C GLU A 4 7.68 -7.52 16.17
N ILE A 5 8.15 -6.81 15.13
CA ILE A 5 7.46 -6.75 13.83
C ILE A 5 7.44 -8.11 13.15
N ARG A 6 8.51 -8.91 13.26
CA ARG A 6 8.53 -10.27 12.72
C ARG A 6 7.57 -11.21 13.46
N ASP A 7 7.46 -11.05 14.76
CA ASP A 7 6.64 -11.93 15.60
C ASP A 7 5.15 -11.55 15.58
N PHE A 8 4.82 -10.25 15.46
CA PHE A 8 3.46 -9.73 15.62
C PHE A 8 2.96 -8.86 14.45
N GLY A 9 3.76 -8.72 13.39
CA GLY A 9 3.45 -7.89 12.24
C GLY A 9 3.57 -6.39 12.51
N PHE A 10 3.29 -5.59 11.48
CA PHE A 10 3.43 -4.13 11.54
C PHE A 10 2.53 -3.45 12.57
N ASN A 11 1.44 -4.07 12.99
CA ASN A 11 0.50 -3.46 13.93
C ASN A 11 1.12 -3.23 15.33
N VAL A 12 2.21 -3.92 15.67
CA VAL A 12 2.94 -3.69 16.92
C VAL A 12 3.47 -2.25 17.03
N LEU A 13 3.76 -1.61 15.89
CA LEU A 13 4.20 -0.22 15.82
C LEU A 13 3.15 0.75 16.40
N SER A 14 1.87 0.41 16.28
CA SER A 14 0.78 1.23 16.80
C SER A 14 0.53 1.01 18.30
N GLN A 15 1.23 0.07 18.95
CA GLN A 15 1.02 -0.26 20.36
C GLN A 15 1.84 0.63 21.31
N TYR A 16 2.83 1.35 20.80
CA TYR A 16 3.58 2.32 21.60
C TYR A 16 2.69 3.53 21.92
N VAL A 17 2.75 3.97 23.19
CA VAL A 17 1.81 4.93 23.78
C VAL A 17 1.81 6.30 23.10
N ASP A 18 2.96 6.67 22.52
CA ASP A 18 3.25 7.98 21.95
C ASP A 18 3.05 8.04 20.43
N VAL A 19 3.00 6.90 19.73
CA VAL A 19 2.91 6.86 18.25
C VAL A 19 1.68 7.57 17.69
N HIS A 20 0.60 7.67 18.46
CA HIS A 20 -0.62 8.36 18.04
C HIS A 20 -0.69 9.84 18.47
N THR A 21 0.27 10.31 19.26
CA THR A 21 0.22 11.65 19.88
C THR A 21 1.46 12.49 19.62
N ASP A 22 2.60 11.88 19.31
CA ASP A 22 3.87 12.54 19.02
C ASP A 22 4.28 12.29 17.55
N PRO A 23 4.37 13.34 16.71
CA PRO A 23 4.81 13.22 15.33
C PRO A 23 6.20 12.61 15.15
N GLU A 24 7.15 12.86 16.06
CA GLU A 24 8.50 12.29 15.97
C GLU A 24 8.46 10.79 16.24
N ALA A 25 7.72 10.37 17.26
CA ALA A 25 7.50 8.96 17.56
C ALA A 25 6.79 8.24 16.39
N ASN A 26 5.80 8.89 15.77
CA ASN A 26 5.11 8.35 14.60
C ASN A 26 6.05 8.18 13.40
N GLU A 27 6.91 9.16 13.12
CA GLU A 27 7.84 9.06 11.99
C GLU A 27 8.90 7.96 12.22
N ILE A 28 9.36 7.75 13.45
CA ILE A 28 10.23 6.61 13.78
C ILE A 28 9.51 5.28 13.49
N ALA A 29 8.22 5.17 13.82
CA ALA A 29 7.43 3.99 13.50
C ALA A 29 7.24 3.83 11.98
N CYS A 30 6.99 4.92 11.25
CA CYS A 30 6.92 4.93 9.79
C CYS A 30 8.22 4.45 9.16
N GLU A 31 9.37 4.96 9.60
CA GLU A 31 10.66 4.55 9.01
C GLU A 31 10.95 3.08 9.29
N LEU A 32 10.65 2.59 10.49
CA LEU A 32 10.80 1.18 10.81
C LEU A 32 9.89 0.28 9.95
N TYR A 33 8.69 0.77 9.59
CA TYR A 33 7.82 0.12 8.61
C TYR A 33 8.52 0.03 7.24
N ARG A 34 9.02 1.15 6.74
CA ARG A 34 9.69 1.25 5.43
C ARG A 34 10.96 0.39 5.36
N GLU A 35 11.77 0.40 6.41
CA GLU A 35 12.96 -0.46 6.51
C GLU A 35 12.60 -1.94 6.42
N THR A 36 11.58 -2.37 7.16
CA THR A 36 11.16 -3.77 7.15
C THR A 36 10.62 -4.17 5.77
N LEU A 37 9.90 -3.28 5.08
CA LEU A 37 9.48 -3.53 3.69
C LEU A 37 10.67 -3.72 2.75
N ARG A 38 11.72 -2.91 2.86
CA ARG A 38 12.96 -3.05 2.08
C ARG A 38 13.68 -4.36 2.36
N GLU A 39 13.47 -4.97 3.53
CA GLU A 39 13.99 -6.32 3.87
C GLU A 39 13.11 -7.45 3.28
N LEU A 40 11.79 -7.25 3.19
CA LEU A 40 10.82 -8.25 2.75
C LEU A 40 10.70 -8.36 1.22
N VAL A 41 10.74 -7.23 0.51
CA VAL A 41 10.57 -7.16 -0.94
C VAL A 41 11.94 -7.10 -1.60
N LYS A 42 12.24 -8.09 -2.46
CA LYS A 42 13.58 -8.31 -3.05
C LYS A 42 13.98 -7.23 -4.04
N ASP A 43 13.02 -6.69 -4.79
CA ASP A 43 13.25 -5.59 -5.70
C ASP A 43 13.18 -4.26 -4.93
N PRO A 44 14.29 -3.51 -4.81
CA PRO A 44 14.32 -2.27 -4.03
C PRO A 44 13.44 -1.17 -4.60
N ALA A 45 13.21 -1.14 -5.92
CA ALA A 45 12.32 -0.15 -6.54
C ALA A 45 10.86 -0.45 -6.18
N VAL A 46 10.46 -1.72 -6.23
CA VAL A 46 9.13 -2.16 -5.82
C VAL A 46 8.91 -1.93 -4.32
N ALA A 47 9.91 -2.22 -3.48
CA ALA A 47 9.85 -1.96 -2.05
C ALA A 47 9.58 -0.48 -1.74
N ASP A 48 10.28 0.43 -2.43
CA ASP A 48 10.13 1.88 -2.25
C ASP A 48 8.79 2.42 -2.79
N GLN A 49 8.26 1.83 -3.87
CA GLN A 49 6.94 2.18 -4.40
C GLN A 49 5.79 1.71 -3.48
N LEU A 50 5.93 0.54 -2.85
CA LEU A 50 4.97 0.02 -1.86
C LEU A 50 5.04 0.75 -0.52
N ALA A 51 6.19 1.34 -0.19
CA ALA A 51 6.41 2.00 1.07
C ALA A 51 5.45 3.19 1.26
N PRO A 52 4.68 3.25 2.36
CA PRO A 52 3.78 4.37 2.64
C PRO A 52 4.58 5.67 2.85
N LYS A 53 4.20 6.71 2.12
CA LYS A 53 4.82 8.04 2.15
C LYS A 53 3.76 9.11 2.38
N ASN A 54 4.11 10.16 3.11
CA ASN A 54 3.31 11.37 3.30
C ASN A 54 2.02 11.23 4.14
N TYR A 55 1.91 10.19 4.97
CA TYR A 55 0.84 10.08 5.96
C TYR A 55 1.30 9.29 7.19
N PRO A 56 0.79 9.60 8.41
CA PRO A 56 1.23 8.95 9.63
C PRO A 56 0.61 7.56 9.80
N ILE A 57 1.28 6.68 10.55
CA ILE A 57 0.66 5.43 11.02
C ILE A 57 -0.57 5.77 11.87
N GLY A 58 -1.65 5.00 11.70
CA GLY A 58 -2.92 5.20 12.42
C GLY A 58 -3.86 6.22 11.79
N CYS A 59 -3.44 6.97 10.76
CA CYS A 59 -4.33 7.89 10.03
C CYS A 59 -5.44 7.15 9.26
N LYS A 60 -5.22 5.86 9.01
CA LYS A 60 -6.17 4.89 8.46
C LYS A 60 -6.07 3.61 9.28
N ARG A 61 -7.13 2.79 9.23
CA ARG A 61 -7.14 1.48 9.87
C ARG A 61 -6.04 0.60 9.25
N PRO A 62 -5.14 -0.01 10.06
CA PRO A 62 -4.15 -0.95 9.56
C PRO A 62 -4.82 -2.13 8.85
N VAL A 63 -4.26 -2.53 7.71
CA VAL A 63 -4.69 -3.71 6.97
C VAL A 63 -3.88 -4.91 7.48
N ILE A 64 -4.57 -6.00 7.81
CA ILE A 64 -3.95 -7.27 8.16
C ILE A 64 -3.98 -8.13 6.91
N ASP A 65 -2.81 -8.59 6.49
CA ASP A 65 -2.65 -9.42 5.30
C ASP A 65 -2.06 -10.79 5.61
N THR A 66 -2.00 -11.62 4.58
CA THR A 66 -1.21 -12.85 4.57
C THR A 66 -0.37 -12.82 3.30
N ASP A 67 0.94 -12.67 3.45
CA ASP A 67 1.95 -12.66 2.39
C ASP A 67 1.75 -11.60 1.29
N TYR A 68 1.06 -10.47 1.58
CA TYR A 68 0.80 -9.43 0.56
C TYR A 68 2.10 -8.87 -0.03
N TYR A 69 3.04 -8.47 0.81
CA TYR A 69 4.32 -7.94 0.36
C TYR A 69 5.18 -9.01 -0.31
N LEU A 70 5.13 -10.25 0.18
CA LEU A 70 5.88 -11.37 -0.40
C LEU A 70 5.35 -11.76 -1.80
N ALA A 71 4.09 -11.46 -2.11
CA ALA A 71 3.54 -11.71 -3.45
C ALA A 71 4.33 -10.97 -4.55
N PHE A 72 4.88 -9.79 -4.25
CA PHE A 72 5.67 -9.01 -5.20
C PHE A 72 7.06 -9.60 -5.50
N ASN A 73 7.50 -10.62 -4.76
CA ASN A 73 8.72 -11.37 -5.06
C ASN A 73 8.50 -12.47 -6.11
N ARG A 74 7.26 -12.70 -6.54
CA ARG A 74 6.91 -13.73 -7.51
C ARG A 74 7.12 -13.21 -8.95
N PRO A 75 7.63 -14.03 -9.87
CA PRO A 75 7.91 -13.60 -11.25
C PRO A 75 6.65 -13.23 -12.04
N ASN A 76 5.46 -13.64 -11.58
CA ASN A 76 4.18 -13.40 -12.23
C ASN A 76 3.41 -12.21 -11.64
N VAL A 77 4.03 -11.42 -10.76
CA VAL A 77 3.42 -10.25 -10.12
C VAL A 77 4.20 -9.02 -10.53
N ARG A 78 3.50 -7.97 -10.97
CA ARG A 78 4.09 -6.69 -11.35
C ARG A 78 3.32 -5.57 -10.67
N LEU A 79 4.04 -4.69 -9.98
CA LEU A 79 3.50 -3.43 -9.50
C LEU A 79 3.49 -2.41 -10.64
N VAL A 80 2.41 -1.64 -10.74
CA VAL A 80 2.28 -0.52 -11.69
C VAL A 80 1.95 0.72 -10.89
N ASP A 81 2.89 1.66 -10.80
CA ASP A 81 2.65 2.95 -10.14
C ASP A 81 1.97 3.93 -11.09
N LEU A 82 0.65 4.10 -10.92
CA LEU A 82 -0.16 5.03 -11.72
C LEU A 82 0.22 6.51 -11.54
N ARG A 83 1.01 6.86 -10.52
CA ARG A 83 1.53 8.22 -10.37
C ARG A 83 2.68 8.48 -11.34
N GLU A 84 3.44 7.43 -11.69
CA GLU A 84 4.55 7.50 -12.65
C GLU A 84 4.07 7.18 -14.08
N THR A 85 3.27 6.12 -14.25
CA THR A 85 2.74 5.73 -15.57
C THR A 85 1.60 6.62 -16.05
N GLY A 86 1.13 7.53 -15.22
CA GLY A 86 -0.04 8.37 -15.47
C GLY A 86 -1.35 7.70 -15.01
N PRO A 87 -2.37 8.51 -14.65
CA PRO A 87 -3.69 8.00 -14.31
C PRO A 87 -4.28 7.14 -15.42
N ILE A 88 -5.21 6.25 -15.05
CA ILE A 88 -6.01 5.49 -16.01
C ILE A 88 -6.87 6.48 -16.80
N GLU A 89 -6.73 6.47 -18.12
CA GLU A 89 -7.53 7.28 -19.04
C GLU A 89 -8.82 6.55 -19.41
N GLU A 90 -8.70 5.30 -19.85
CA GLU A 90 -9.83 4.47 -20.25
C GLU A 90 -9.54 2.98 -20.06
N ILE A 91 -10.62 2.20 -19.91
CA ILE A 91 -10.57 0.75 -20.09
C ILE A 91 -10.89 0.48 -21.56
N THR A 92 -10.05 -0.32 -22.19
CA THR A 92 -10.12 -0.70 -23.60
C THR A 92 -10.63 -2.14 -23.73
N GLU A 93 -10.93 -2.58 -24.94
CA GLU A 93 -11.38 -3.96 -25.20
C GLU A 93 -10.38 -5.04 -24.73
N THR A 94 -9.08 -4.74 -24.77
CA THR A 94 -8.00 -5.71 -24.47
C THR A 94 -7.23 -5.39 -23.19
N GLY A 95 -7.59 -4.34 -22.45
CA GLY A 95 -6.77 -3.85 -21.33
C GLY A 95 -7.17 -2.46 -20.82
N LEU A 96 -6.19 -1.67 -20.38
CA LEU A 96 -6.37 -0.26 -20.02
C LEU A 96 -5.30 0.64 -20.63
N ARG A 97 -5.66 1.91 -20.85
CA ARG A 97 -4.74 2.97 -21.30
C ARG A 97 -4.50 3.95 -20.16
N THR A 98 -3.24 4.37 -19.99
CA THR A 98 -2.88 5.47 -19.10
C THR A 98 -2.65 6.77 -19.88
N GLN A 99 -2.78 7.91 -19.21
CA GLN A 99 -2.61 9.24 -19.83
C GLN A 99 -1.21 9.48 -20.43
N ASN A 100 -0.19 8.75 -20.01
CA ASN A 100 1.15 8.82 -20.60
C ASN A 100 1.31 7.91 -21.84
N GLY A 101 0.21 7.32 -22.33
CA GLY A 101 0.17 6.50 -23.53
C GLY A 101 0.50 5.02 -23.32
N ALA A 102 0.73 4.57 -22.08
CA ALA A 102 0.97 3.15 -21.81
C ALA A 102 -0.34 2.34 -21.97
N HIS A 103 -0.25 1.17 -22.59
CA HIS A 103 -1.35 0.22 -22.70
C HIS A 103 -0.99 -1.07 -21.96
N ILE A 104 -1.86 -1.49 -21.05
CA ILE A 104 -1.65 -2.67 -20.19
C ILE A 104 -2.75 -3.68 -20.51
N GLU A 105 -2.36 -4.74 -21.21
CA GLU A 105 -3.26 -5.82 -21.60
C GLU A 105 -3.56 -6.78 -20.43
N PHE A 106 -4.79 -7.27 -20.38
CA PHE A 106 -5.24 -8.28 -19.42
C PHE A 106 -6.51 -8.97 -19.91
N ASP A 107 -6.72 -10.21 -19.46
CA ASP A 107 -7.96 -10.97 -19.72
C ASP A 107 -9.06 -10.67 -18.70
N MET A 108 -8.68 -10.19 -17.51
CA MET A 108 -9.60 -9.95 -16.40
C MET A 108 -9.19 -8.72 -15.59
N LEU A 109 -10.19 -7.90 -15.22
CA LEU A 109 -10.04 -6.76 -14.33
C LEU A 109 -10.82 -7.00 -13.03
N VAL A 110 -10.12 -6.91 -11.89
CA VAL A 110 -10.73 -6.99 -10.56
C VAL A 110 -10.78 -5.61 -9.93
N TYR A 111 -11.99 -5.14 -9.64
CA TYR A 111 -12.21 -3.87 -8.94
C TYR A 111 -12.09 -4.07 -7.42
N ALA A 112 -10.90 -3.79 -6.88
CA ALA A 112 -10.68 -3.73 -5.43
C ALA A 112 -11.11 -2.36 -4.86
N THR A 113 -12.39 -2.01 -5.03
CA THR A 113 -12.93 -0.71 -4.62
C THR A 113 -12.96 -0.56 -3.09
N GLY A 114 -12.62 0.64 -2.61
CA GLY A 114 -12.72 0.99 -1.19
C GLY A 114 -14.16 1.33 -0.75
N PHE A 115 -14.28 1.91 0.44
CA PHE A 115 -15.57 2.30 1.03
C PHE A 115 -15.64 3.81 1.28
N ASP A 116 -16.84 4.40 1.10
CA ASP A 116 -17.17 5.69 1.71
C ASP A 116 -17.47 5.45 3.20
N ALA A 117 -16.41 5.50 4.00
CA ALA A 117 -16.44 5.11 5.41
C ALA A 117 -17.24 6.07 6.31
N MET A 118 -17.52 7.30 5.85
CA MET A 118 -18.11 8.35 6.71
C MET A 118 -19.54 8.70 6.30
N THR A 119 -19.80 8.81 4.99
CA THR A 119 -21.08 9.34 4.49
C THR A 119 -21.87 8.34 3.66
N GLY A 120 -21.31 7.17 3.38
CA GLY A 120 -21.90 6.20 2.45
C GLY A 120 -23.31 5.76 2.83
N ALA A 121 -23.58 5.51 4.11
CA ALA A 121 -24.90 5.13 4.58
C ALA A 121 -25.90 6.31 4.56
N LEU A 122 -25.44 7.51 4.92
CA LEU A 122 -26.26 8.72 5.01
C LEU A 122 -26.72 9.21 3.63
N LYS A 123 -25.86 9.11 2.61
CA LYS A 123 -26.17 9.55 1.23
C LYS A 123 -27.10 8.59 0.48
N ARG A 124 -27.42 7.43 1.05
CA ARG A 124 -28.30 6.41 0.46
C ARG A 124 -29.71 6.41 1.07
N MET A 125 -29.96 7.28 2.05
CA MET A 125 -31.30 7.60 2.55
C MET A 125 -31.94 8.67 1.67
#